data_AF-A0A8J8DFL5-F1
#
_entry.id   AF-A0A8J8DFL5-F1
#
_cell.length_a   1.000
_cell.length_b   1.000
_cell.length_c   1.000
_cell.angle_alpha   90.00
_cell.angle_beta   90.00
_cell.angle_gamma   90.00
#
_symmetry.space_group_name_H-M   'P 1'
#
loop_
_entity.id
_entity.type
_entity.pdbx_description
1 polymer ?
#
loop_
_entity_poly.entity_id
_entity_poly.type
_entity_poly.pdbx_seq_one_letter_code
_entity_poly.pdbx_strand_id
1 'polypeptide(L)'
;MGASYRLYRLENGRWEELNLGFSFTGIGYTIPPGSNWSQTVPLVTHVSDGAGKLEPLPPGRYRITKTVIIDRGRCGRGSSEITLSAEFEVVG
;
A
#
# COMPACT_ATOMS: atom_id res chain seq x y z
N MET A 1 3.21 -11.61 9.59
CA MET A 1 4.09 -10.83 8.69
C MET A 1 3.19 -9.95 7.84
N GLY A 2 3.30 -8.64 7.98
CA GLY A 2 2.38 -7.69 7.34
C GLY A 2 2.86 -7.30 5.95
N ALA A 3 1.98 -7.41 4.98
CA ALA A 3 2.13 -6.78 3.68
C ALA A 3 2.06 -5.25 3.85
N SER A 4 3.18 -4.54 3.83
CA SER A 4 3.17 -3.08 3.84
C SER A 4 2.79 -2.54 2.45
N TYR A 5 1.94 -1.51 2.42
CA TYR A 5 1.85 -0.67 1.23
C TYR A 5 3.06 0.26 1.21
N ARG A 6 3.56 0.57 0.01
CA ARG A 6 4.53 1.66 -0.21
C ARG A 6 3.91 2.67 -1.15
N LEU A 7 4.02 3.95 -0.81
CA LEU A 7 3.54 5.06 -1.63
C LEU A 7 4.76 5.82 -2.14
N TYR A 8 4.72 6.21 -3.40
CA TYR A 8 5.74 7.04 -4.04
C TYR A 8 5.09 8.27 -4.64
N ARG A 9 5.80 9.41 -4.60
CA ARG A 9 5.44 10.63 -5.31
C ARG A 9 6.44 10.89 -6.43
N LEU A 10 5.96 11.37 -7.57
CA LEU A 10 6.84 11.75 -8.67
C LEU A 10 7.40 13.16 -8.42
N GLU A 11 8.68 13.25 -8.06
CA GLU A 11 9.41 14.48 -7.81
C GLU A 11 10.57 14.58 -8.80
N ASN A 12 10.66 15.66 -9.56
CA ASN A 12 11.75 15.89 -10.54
C ASN A 12 12.00 14.71 -11.50
N GLY A 13 10.94 14.00 -11.90
CA GLY A 13 11.01 12.84 -12.79
C GLY A 13 11.46 11.53 -12.13
N ARG A 14 11.58 11.49 -10.80
CA ARG A 14 11.91 10.29 -10.01
C ARG A 14 10.81 9.96 -9.01
N TRP A 15 10.64 8.67 -8.75
CA TRP A 15 9.69 8.18 -7.75
C TRP A 15 10.36 8.19 -6.37
N GLU A 16 9.96 9.13 -5.52
CA GLU A 16 10.43 9.26 -4.14
C GLU A 16 9.45 8.54 -3.20
N GLU A 17 9.96 7.65 -2.34
CA GLU A 17 9.12 6.92 -1.38
C GLU A 17 8.66 7.86 -0.26
N LEU A 18 7.34 7.89 -0.03
CA LEU A 18 6.72 8.66 1.03
C LEU A 18 6.54 7.81 2.29
N ASN A 19 6.91 8.38 3.43
CA ASN A 19 6.57 7.80 4.72
C ASN A 19 5.09 8.08 5.02
N LEU A 20 4.26 7.05 4.82
CA LEU A 20 2.83 7.11 5.07
C LEU A 20 2.50 7.38 6.55
N GLY A 21 3.43 7.17 7.48
CA GLY A 21 3.23 7.56 8.87
C GLY A 21 2.25 6.71 9.67
N PHE A 22 1.60 5.76 9.02
CA PHE A 22 0.82 4.70 9.63
C PHE A 22 1.32 3.35 9.13
N SER A 23 1.34 2.36 10.03
CA SER A 23 1.65 0.98 9.68
C SER A 23 0.36 0.26 9.37
N PHE A 24 0.31 -0.42 8.22
CA PHE A 24 -0.79 -1.33 7.92
C PHE A 24 -0.63 -2.57 8.78
N THR A 25 -1.55 -2.78 9.73
CA THR A 25 -1.65 -4.07 10.41
C THR A 25 -1.93 -5.12 9.34
N GLY A 26 -1.05 -6.12 9.22
CA GLY A 26 -1.24 -7.21 8.27
C GLY A 26 -2.44 -8.05 8.67
N ILE A 27 -3.61 -7.71 8.15
CA ILE A 27 -4.83 -8.52 8.35
C ILE A 27 -4.73 -9.71 7.38
N GLY A 28 -4.66 -10.92 7.94
CA GLY A 28 -4.80 -12.14 7.16
C GLY A 28 -6.26 -12.33 6.77
N TYR A 29 -6.53 -12.54 5.48
CA TYR A 29 -7.86 -12.82 4.97
C TYR A 29 -7.90 -14.22 4.34
N THR A 30 -8.90 -15.02 4.70
CA THR A 30 -9.23 -16.26 3.99
C THR A 30 -10.19 -15.91 2.85
N ILE A 31 -9.78 -16.14 1.61
CA ILE A 31 -10.61 -15.90 0.42
C ILE A 31 -11.12 -17.25 -0.10
N PRO A 32 -12.43 -17.56 0.02
CA PRO A 32 -12.98 -18.80 -0.53
C PRO A 32 -12.85 -18.86 -2.06
N PRO A 33 -12.85 -20.07 -2.67
CA PRO A 33 -12.84 -20.22 -4.12
C PRO A 33 -13.96 -19.42 -4.80
N GLY A 34 -13.61 -18.68 -5.86
CA GLY A 34 -14.56 -17.82 -6.58
C GLY A 34 -14.98 -16.53 -5.86
N SER A 35 -14.50 -16.29 -4.64
CA SER A 35 -14.73 -15.04 -3.93
C SER A 35 -13.70 -13.97 -4.28
N ASN A 36 -13.99 -12.72 -3.93
CA ASN A 36 -13.08 -11.60 -4.06
C ASN A 36 -12.80 -10.97 -2.69
N TRP A 37 -11.76 -10.16 -2.62
CA TRP A 37 -11.39 -9.36 -1.47
C TRP A 37 -11.15 -7.93 -1.91
N SER A 38 -11.59 -6.97 -1.10
CA SER A 38 -11.33 -5.55 -1.29
C SER A 38 -10.83 -4.93 0.01
N GLN A 39 -9.92 -3.96 -0.11
CA GLN A 39 -9.41 -3.19 1.01
C GLN A 39 -9.32 -1.72 0.62
N THR A 40 -9.97 -0.88 1.42
CA THR A 40 -9.87 0.58 1.31
C THR A 40 -8.80 1.06 2.27
N VAL A 41 -7.88 1.89 1.78
CA VAL A 41 -6.80 2.45 2.58
C VAL A 41 -6.86 3.98 2.53
N PRO A 42 -6.84 4.69 3.67
CA PRO A 42 -6.72 6.12 3.67
C PRO A 42 -5.31 6.50 3.19
N LEU A 43 -5.21 7.43 2.25
CA LEU A 43 -3.94 7.94 1.76
C LEU A 43 -3.64 9.29 2.44
N VAL A 44 -2.75 9.25 3.42
CA VAL A 44 -2.31 10.41 4.20
C VAL A 44 -0.80 10.36 4.37
N THR A 45 -0.19 11.52 4.59
CA THR A 45 1.26 11.67 4.83
C THR A 45 1.51 12.31 6.20
N HIS A 46 2.67 12.03 6.81
CA HIS A 46 3.15 12.84 7.94
C HIS A 46 3.53 14.23 7.48
N VAL A 47 3.22 15.23 8.31
CA VAL A 47 3.85 16.54 8.23
C VAL A 47 5.31 16.40 8.66
N SER A 48 6.23 16.98 7.89
CA SER A 48 7.67 16.97 8.18
C SER A 48 8.05 17.71 9.48
N ASP A 49 7.09 18.32 10.18
CA ASP A 49 7.28 19.14 11.39
C ASP A 49 7.31 18.32 12.70
N GLY A 50 7.19 17.00 12.63
CA GLY A 50 7.33 16.11 13.78
C GLY A 50 6.13 16.09 14.73
N ALA A 51 5.02 16.77 14.41
CA ALA A 51 3.83 16.82 15.26
C ALA A 51 2.95 15.54 15.19
N GLY A 52 3.33 14.53 14.39
CA GLY A 52 2.55 13.29 14.23
C GLY A 52 1.17 13.50 13.57
N LYS A 53 0.95 14.67 12.96
CA LYS A 53 -0.29 15.04 12.30
C LYS A 53 -0.33 14.40 10.91
N LEU A 54 -1.45 13.75 10.60
CA LEU A 54 -1.72 13.18 9.29
C LEU A 54 -2.42 14.22 8.41
N GLU A 55 -1.89 14.47 7.21
CA GLU A 55 -2.48 15.40 6.24
C GLU A 55 -2.83 14.69 4.92
N PRO A 56 -3.83 15.21 4.18
CA PRO A 56 -4.14 14.72 2.84
C PRO A 56 -2.91 14.78 1.94
N LEU A 57 -2.84 13.88 0.97
CA LEU A 57 -1.79 13.97 -0.05
C LEU A 57 -1.91 15.30 -0.81
N PRO A 58 -0.82 16.07 -0.95
CA PRO A 58 -0.84 17.27 -1.77
C PRO A 58 -1.07 16.90 -3.25
N PRO A 59 -1.51 17.84 -4.10
CA PRO A 59 -1.67 17.57 -5.53
C PRO A 59 -0.39 17.05 -6.18
N GLY A 60 -0.54 16.16 -7.16
CA GLY A 60 0.58 15.57 -7.89
C GLY A 60 0.36 14.14 -8.35
N ARG A 61 1.40 13.53 -8.91
CA ARG A 61 1.40 12.15 -9.40
C ARG A 61 1.98 11.19 -8.37
N TYR A 62 1.28 10.09 -8.17
CA TYR A 62 1.58 9.08 -7.16
C TYR A 62 1.57 7.68 -7.75
N ARG A 63 2.33 6.80 -7.10
CA ARG A 63 2.33 5.37 -7.35
C ARG A 63 2.20 4.64 -6.02
N ILE A 64 1.23 3.75 -5.90
CA ILE A 64 1.10 2.85 -4.76
C ILE A 64 1.49 1.44 -5.17
N THR A 65 2.25 0.76 -4.32
CA THR A 65 2.61 -0.64 -4.50
C THR A 65 2.21 -1.45 -3.27
N LYS A 66 1.68 -2.65 -3.48
CA LYS A 66 1.29 -3.59 -2.44
C LYS A 66 1.83 -4.96 -2.77
N THR A 67 2.60 -5.51 -1.87
CA THR A 67 2.96 -6.93 -1.90
C THR A 67 1.89 -7.74 -1.18
N VAL A 68 1.39 -8.81 -1.80
CA VAL A 68 0.44 -9.74 -1.20
C VAL A 68 1.09 -11.12 -1.12
N ILE A 69 1.08 -11.71 0.07
CA ILE A 69 1.54 -13.09 0.29
C ILE A 69 0.30 -13.98 0.32
N ILE A 70 0.24 -14.92 -0.61
CA ILE A 70 -0.82 -15.92 -0.71
C ILE A 70 -0.29 -17.22 -0.15
N ASP A 71 -0.74 -17.58 1.04
CA ASP A 71 -0.52 -18.91 1.61
C ASP A 71 -1.64 -19.85 1.16
N ARG A 72 -1.27 -20.96 0.50
CA ARG A 72 -2.21 -21.95 -0.03
C ARG A 72 -2.32 -23.20 0.85
N GLY A 73 -1.75 -23.20 2.06
CA GLY A 73 -1.84 -24.31 3.01
C GLY A 73 -1.13 -25.59 2.56
N ARG A 74 -1.26 -26.65 3.38
CA ARG A 74 -0.42 -27.88 3.37
C ARG A 74 -0.40 -28.72 2.07
N CYS A 75 -1.26 -28.44 1.08
CA CYS A 75 -1.26 -29.19 -0.19
C CYS A 75 -0.50 -28.49 -1.34
N GLY A 76 -0.01 -27.27 -1.13
CA GLY A 76 0.80 -26.53 -2.11
C GLY A 76 2.09 -26.06 -1.46
N ARG A 77 3.23 -26.57 -1.94
CA ARG A 77 4.56 -26.40 -1.31
C ARG A 77 5.17 -24.99 -1.44
N GLY A 78 4.37 -23.92 -1.55
CA GLY A 78 4.90 -22.58 -1.72
C GLY A 78 3.89 -21.49 -1.38
N SER A 79 4.31 -20.55 -0.53
CA SER A 79 3.70 -19.22 -0.49
C SER A 79 4.01 -18.52 -1.82
N SER A 80 2.99 -17.97 -2.46
CA SER A 80 3.18 -17.12 -3.64
C SER A 80 3.19 -15.66 -3.21
N GLU A 81 4.10 -14.88 -3.76
CA GLU A 81 4.14 -13.44 -3.56
C GLU A 81 3.71 -12.75 -4.86
N ILE A 82 2.79 -11.80 -4.77
CA ILE A 82 2.35 -10.98 -5.90
C ILE A 82 2.51 -9.52 -5.51
N THR A 83 3.17 -8.74 -6.36
CA THR A 83 3.22 -7.29 -6.22
C THR A 83 2.21 -6.65 -7.17
N LEU A 84 1.33 -5.84 -6.61
CA LEU A 84 0.36 -5.04 -7.34
C LEU A 84 0.80 -3.58 -7.28
N SER A 85 0.61 -2.84 -8.36
CA SER A 85 0.90 -1.41 -8.42
C SER A 85 -0.18 -0.64 -9.16
N ALA A 86 -0.46 0.58 -8.70
CA ALA A 86 -1.33 1.51 -9.39
C ALA A 86 -0.72 2.91 -9.37
N GLU A 87 -0.85 3.63 -10.49
CA GLU A 87 -0.47 5.03 -10.62
C GLU A 87 -1.74 5.89 -10.68
N PHE A 88 -1.72 7.05 -10.02
CA PHE A 88 -2.86 7.95 -9.95
C PHE A 88 -2.40 9.40 -9.77
N GLU A 89 -3.30 10.33 -10.08
CA GLU A 89 -3.07 11.76 -9.93
C GLU A 89 -4.05 12.33 -8.91
N VAL A 90 -3.53 13.14 -7.98
CA VAL A 90 -4.33 13.91 -7.03
C VAL A 90 -4.46 15.32 -7.56
N VAL A 91 -5.69 15.72 -7.86
CA VAL A 91 -6.05 17.09 -8.23
C VAL A 91 -6.63 17.80 -6.99
N GLY A 92 -6.18 19.04 -6.75
CA GLY A 92 -6.63 19.87 -5.63
C GLY A 92 -7.91 20.62 -5.90
#